data_AF-A0A323V1T9-F1
#
_entry.id   AF-A0A323V1T9-F1
#
_cell.length_a   1.000
_cell.length_b   1.000
_cell.length_c   1.000
_cell.angle_alpha   90.00
_cell.angle_beta   90.00
_cell.angle_gamma   90.00
#
_symmetry.space_group_name_H-M   'P 1'
#
loop_
_entity.id
_entity.type
_entity.pdbx_description
1 polymer ?
#
loop_
_entity_poly.entity_id
_entity_poly.type
_entity_poly.pdbx_seq_one_letter_code
_entity_poly.pdbx_strand_id
1 'polypeptide(L)'
;PGGGPVPALAAGLAAVGGTEVVAVLAADLPFVTHALVGELRERLTGDGVLVVDDTGRDQLLLGVWRTAVLRTALQGARPHTPL
;
A
#
# COMPACT_ATOMS: atom_id res chain seq x y z
N PRO A 1 -2.91 17.86 12.62
CA PRO A 1 -2.74 16.51 13.22
C PRO A 1 -3.52 15.46 12.42
N GLY A 2 -2.90 14.32 12.06
CA GLY A 2 -3.56 13.26 11.25
C GLY A 2 -3.24 13.26 9.76
N GLY A 3 -2.19 13.95 9.32
CA GLY A 3 -1.70 13.89 7.93
C GLY A 3 -0.68 12.78 7.73
N GLY A 4 -0.42 12.42 6.47
CA GLY A 4 0.62 11.46 6.08
C GLY A 4 0.09 10.10 5.62
N PRO A 5 0.99 9.16 5.27
CA PRO A 5 0.62 7.94 4.56
C PRO A 5 -0.32 7.02 5.33
N VAL A 6 -0.15 6.90 6.65
CA VAL A 6 -0.94 5.96 7.48
C VAL A 6 -2.42 6.38 7.57
N PRO A 7 -2.78 7.63 7.95
CA PRO A 7 -4.15 8.12 7.89
C PRO A 7 -4.76 8.07 6.48
N ALA A 8 -3.96 8.39 5.44
CA ALA A 8 -4.44 8.33 4.05
C ALA A 8 -4.79 6.90 3.63
N LEU A 9 -3.96 5.92 3.99
CA LEU A 9 -4.22 4.50 3.74
C LEU A 9 -5.47 4.03 4.50
N ALA A 10 -5.65 4.42 5.76
CA ALA A 10 -6.84 4.09 6.54
C ALA A 10 -8.12 4.61 5.87
N ALA A 11 -8.11 5.86 5.41
CA ALA A 11 -9.24 6.46 4.71
C ALA A 11 -9.53 5.74 3.38
N GLY A 12 -8.49 5.45 2.59
CA GLY A 12 -8.63 4.70 1.34
C GLY A 12 -9.21 3.30 1.54
N LEU A 13 -8.73 2.56 2.55
CA LEU A 13 -9.20 1.21 2.86
C LEU A 13 -10.65 1.14 3.35
N ALA A 14 -11.14 2.23 3.95
CA ALA A 14 -12.56 2.37 4.29
C ALA A 14 -13.41 2.61 3.03
N ALA A 15 -12.89 3.35 2.04
CA ALA A 15 -13.60 3.68 0.81
C ALA A 15 -13.69 2.52 -0.20
N VAL A 16 -12.66 1.67 -0.31
CA VAL A 16 -12.61 0.55 -1.27
C VAL A 16 -13.48 -0.67 -0.91
N GLY A 17 -14.18 -0.63 0.23
CA GLY A 17 -15.21 -1.61 0.60
C GLY A 17 -14.70 -3.05 0.79
N GLY A 18 -15.43 -4.04 0.27
CA GLY A 18 -15.19 -5.48 0.47
C GLY A 18 -14.11 -6.11 -0.42
N THR A 19 -13.29 -5.32 -1.09
CA THR A 19 -12.26 -5.81 -2.02
C THR A 19 -11.22 -6.66 -1.30
N GLU A 20 -10.89 -7.84 -1.81
CA GLU A 20 -9.93 -8.77 -1.17
C GLU A 20 -8.47 -8.34 -1.30
N VAL A 21 -8.13 -7.66 -2.41
CA VAL A 21 -6.77 -7.24 -2.77
C VAL A 21 -6.79 -5.78 -3.22
N VAL A 22 -5.87 -4.96 -2.71
CA VAL A 22 -5.76 -3.54 -3.05
C VAL A 22 -4.34 -3.20 -3.49
N ALA A 23 -4.22 -2.28 -4.44
CA ALA A 23 -2.96 -1.63 -4.75
C ALA A 23 -2.83 -0.36 -3.90
N VAL A 24 -1.66 -0.17 -3.28
CA VAL A 24 -1.28 1.06 -2.57
C VAL A 24 -0.21 1.75 -3.40
N LEU A 25 -0.55 2.95 -3.87
CA LEU A 25 0.26 3.73 -4.81
C LEU A 25 0.43 5.15 -4.25
N ALA A 26 1.66 5.65 -4.23
CA ALA A 26 1.92 7.07 -4.01
C ALA A 26 1.36 7.88 -5.19
N ALA A 27 0.87 9.09 -4.91
CA ALA A 27 0.18 9.91 -5.90
C ALA A 27 1.12 10.54 -6.95
N ASP A 28 2.42 10.52 -6.69
CA ASP A 28 3.50 11.14 -7.47
C ASP A 28 4.32 10.11 -8.25
N LEU A 29 3.70 9.00 -8.67
CA LEU A 29 4.31 7.96 -9.51
C LEU A 29 3.93 8.11 -10.99
N PRO A 30 4.55 9.04 -11.76
CA PRO A 30 4.15 9.34 -13.14
C PRO A 30 4.38 8.20 -14.12
N PHE A 31 5.16 7.18 -13.74
CA PHE A 31 5.53 6.06 -14.59
C PHE A 31 4.88 4.73 -14.20
N VAL A 32 3.95 4.74 -13.22
CA VAL A 32 3.22 3.52 -12.84
C VAL A 32 2.31 3.10 -14.01
N THR A 33 2.28 1.79 -14.30
CA THR A 33 1.49 1.25 -15.42
C THR A 33 0.54 0.16 -14.94
N HIS A 34 -0.52 -0.09 -15.72
CA HIS A 34 -1.42 -1.22 -15.49
C HIS A 34 -0.67 -2.57 -15.55
N ALA A 35 0.32 -2.70 -16.44
CA ALA A 35 1.13 -3.91 -16.55
C ALA A 35 1.89 -4.21 -15.25
N LEU A 36 2.52 -3.18 -14.66
CA LEU A 36 3.22 -3.31 -13.38
C LEU A 36 2.26 -3.74 -12.25
N VAL A 37 1.08 -3.12 -12.16
CA VAL A 37 0.09 -3.49 -11.14
C VAL A 37 -0.44 -4.92 -11.36
N GLY A 38 -0.62 -5.33 -12.62
CA GLY A 38 -0.99 -6.69 -12.98
C GLY A 38 0.06 -7.72 -12.55
N GLU A 39 1.33 -7.45 -12.84
CA GLU A 39 2.45 -8.29 -12.43
C GLU A 39 2.57 -8.41 -10.91
N LEU A 40 2.44 -7.29 -10.18
CA LEU A 40 2.40 -7.33 -8.72
C LEU A 40 1.23 -8.20 -8.23
N ARG A 41 0.04 -8.06 -8.81
CA ARG A 41 -1.12 -8.89 -8.45
C ARG A 41 -0.88 -10.38 -8.72
N GLU A 42 -0.23 -10.74 -9.83
CA GLU A 42 0.10 -12.13 -10.16
C GLU A 42 1.16 -12.72 -9.22
N ARG A 43 2.13 -11.91 -8.79
CA ARG A 43 3.18 -12.31 -7.84
C ARG A 43 2.70 -12.38 -6.40
N LEU A 44 1.48 -11.93 -6.09
CA LEU A 44 0.93 -11.95 -4.73
C LEU A 44 0.63 -13.39 -4.28
N THR A 45 1.58 -13.99 -3.59
CA THR A 45 1.44 -15.32 -2.97
C THR A 45 1.22 -15.25 -1.46
N GLY A 46 1.69 -14.19 -0.81
CA GLY A 46 1.54 -13.94 0.63
C GLY A 46 0.65 -12.73 0.95
N ASP A 47 1.02 -12.03 2.01
CA ASP A 47 0.28 -10.89 2.56
C ASP A 47 0.36 -9.63 1.69
N GLY A 48 1.49 -9.47 0.99
CA GLY A 48 1.75 -8.35 0.11
C GLY A 48 2.96 -8.57 -0.76
N VAL A 49 3.05 -7.76 -1.81
CA VAL A 49 4.19 -7.68 -2.71
C VAL A 49 4.36 -6.22 -3.11
N LEU A 50 5.60 -5.75 -3.10
CA LEU A 50 5.95 -4.36 -3.36
C LEU A 50 7.14 -4.28 -4.31
N VAL A 51 7.31 -3.12 -4.91
CA VAL A 51 8.49 -2.82 -5.71
C VAL A 51 9.67 -2.53 -4.78
N VAL A 52 10.82 -3.10 -5.10
CA VAL A 52 12.10 -2.72 -4.52
C VAL A 52 12.82 -1.84 -5.53
N ASP A 53 13.30 -0.67 -5.11
CA ASP A 53 14.01 0.24 -6.00
C ASP A 53 15.42 -0.25 -6.37
N ASP A 54 16.10 0.48 -7.24
CA ASP A 54 17.45 0.15 -7.72
C ASP A 54 18.53 0.22 -6.61
N THR A 55 18.21 0.80 -5.46
CA THR A 55 19.05 0.82 -4.26
C THR A 55 18.75 -0.31 -3.29
N GLY A 56 17.78 -1.17 -3.60
CA GLY A 56 17.37 -2.28 -2.75
C GLY A 56 16.40 -1.87 -1.64
N ARG A 57 15.73 -0.72 -1.74
CA ARG A 57 14.78 -0.24 -0.73
C ARG A 57 13.34 -0.59 -1.08
N ASP A 58 12.59 -0.96 -0.06
CA ASP A 58 11.16 -1.25 -0.17
C ASP A 58 10.36 0.03 -0.45
N GLN A 59 9.65 0.03 -1.59
CA GLN A 59 8.67 1.08 -1.90
C GLN A 59 7.31 0.71 -1.32
N LEU A 60 7.12 0.99 -0.03
CA LEU A 60 5.89 0.64 0.71
C LEU A 60 4.60 1.22 0.07
N LEU A 61 4.71 2.35 -0.63
CA LEU A 61 3.62 2.99 -1.37
C LEU A 61 3.64 2.64 -2.87
N LEU A 62 4.21 1.49 -3.24
CA LEU A 62 4.11 0.92 -4.58
C LEU A 62 4.03 -0.60 -4.45
N GLY A 63 2.85 -1.09 -4.10
CA GLY A 63 2.63 -2.51 -3.86
C GLY A 63 1.18 -2.94 -3.90
N VAL A 64 0.97 -4.25 -3.90
CA VAL A 64 -0.33 -4.91 -3.86
C VAL A 64 -0.40 -5.77 -2.60
N TRP A 65 -1.53 -5.69 -1.90
CA TRP A 65 -1.69 -6.26 -0.57
C TRP A 65 -3.05 -6.93 -0.40
N ARG A 66 -3.08 -7.96 0.46
CA ARG A 66 -4.34 -8.47 1.01
C ARG A 66 -4.98 -7.39 1.87
N THR A 67 -6.20 -6.99 1.55
CA THR A 67 -6.92 -5.91 2.25
C THR A 67 -7.05 -6.19 3.74
N ALA A 68 -7.33 -7.44 4.12
CA ALA A 68 -7.45 -7.85 5.51
C ALA A 68 -6.16 -7.60 6.30
N VAL A 69 -5.00 -7.91 5.71
CA VAL A 69 -3.70 -7.73 6.36
C VAL A 69 -3.40 -6.26 6.61
N LEU A 70 -3.65 -5.39 5.61
CA LEU A 70 -3.48 -3.94 5.80
C LEU A 70 -4.40 -3.38 6.89
N ARG A 71 -5.67 -3.85 6.96
CA ARG A 71 -6.60 -3.44 8.01
C ARG A 71 -6.09 -3.84 9.40
N THR A 72 -5.59 -5.06 9.55
CA THR A 72 -4.99 -5.51 10.81
C THR A 72 -3.74 -4.71 11.17
N ALA A 73 -2.86 -4.46 10.20
CA ALA A 73 -1.64 -3.67 10.43
C ALA A 73 -1.95 -2.24 10.91
N LEU A 74 -2.98 -1.60 10.35
CA LEU A 74 -3.40 -0.26 10.76
C LEU A 74 -3.96 -0.18 12.17
N GLN A 75 -4.53 -1.26 12.71
CA GLN A 75 -4.98 -1.29 14.11
C GLN A 75 -3.81 -1.22 15.10
N GLY A 76 -2.62 -1.72 14.69
CA GLY A 76 -1.39 -1.63 15.47
C GLY A 76 -0.53 -0.41 15.16
N ALA A 77 -0.87 0.37 14.12
CA ALA A 77 -0.08 1.52 13.70
C ALA A 77 -0.22 2.67 14.71
N ARG A 78 0.90 3.07 15.32
CA ARG A 78 0.93 4.28 16.14
C ARG A 78 0.94 5.50 15.23
N PRO A 79 0.26 6.61 15.60
CA PRO A 79 0.40 7.86 14.88
C PRO A 79 1.88 8.26 14.84
N HIS A 80 2.41 8.52 13.65
CA HIS A 80 3.71 9.16 13.51
C HIS A 80 3.60 10.57 14.09
N THR A 81 4.26 10.80 15.22
CA THR A 81 4.47 12.15 15.75
C THR A 81 5.39 12.88 14.77
N PRO A 82 4.93 13.94 14.09
CA PRO A 82 5.84 14.77 13.32
C PRO A 82 6.87 15.40 14.28
N LEU A 83 8.13 15.47 13.85
CA LEU A 83 9.19 16.20 14.56
C LEU A 83 8.87 17.68 14.64
#